data_AF-A0A8S8XXZ3-F1
#
_entry.id   AF-A0A8S8XXZ3-F1
#
_cell.length_a   1.000
_cell.length_b   1.000
_cell.length_c   1.000
_cell.angle_alpha   90.00
_cell.angle_beta   90.00
_cell.angle_gamma   90.00
#
_symmetry.space_group_name_H-M   'P 1'
#
loop_
_entity.id
_entity.type
_entity.pdbx_description
1 polymer ?
#
loop_
_entity_poly.entity_id
_entity_poly.type
_entity_poly.pdbx_seq_one_letter_code
_entity_poly.pdbx_strand_id
1 'polypeptide(L)'
;MVEYWRYPFLPSANTYLEGLTLESLLEDYFYSEARALAVARLETSATTGLIDVEGPPVNDEADIVLGYVISRLILAAADNQALINYVALSEARRAERFFDSETDEDLVKVINALEIITVTLEDNQFSMNFVDYVKAASKLREGNWKLANRGVQNGTVTLDRETIVRLMREVIRQHLEELPEAPVEIKNQFEGPITDLISSVSNTFVERIGNLQNVVGERQAEAMKELGKFDLVKAPPCFNLNLLDLQAGVNLAHPSRFFITTFLSSLNQDSESVMRLFATAPDFKESFTRYQVEHISGKTSGTQYSAPKCDTLVSTGVCPGPNALCRLIKHPLSYYRVMAESERPTASRMERILLAALDRDSYPKKLLEDNMSKLKDFKFDYLDNPKKMKLSLAIQEDIPSLVEVKISYFNGRTYSVDVPGQDKKLWITRAAISISDKNVDYECLPLTDWKIALPIEESHFKSNKIKLIVKPLEVRYSSEETRKSFIILDTVKED
;
A
#
# COMPACT_ATOMS: atom_id res chain seq x y z
N MET A 1 -23.54 7.95 -33.69
CA MET A 1 -23.08 9.21 -33.07
C MET A 1 -22.85 8.87 -31.61
N VAL A 2 -21.75 9.34 -31.00
CA VAL A 2 -21.49 9.03 -29.60
C VAL A 2 -22.54 9.73 -28.74
N GLU A 3 -23.24 8.98 -27.89
CA GLU A 3 -24.21 9.52 -26.95
C GLU A 3 -23.48 9.93 -25.66
N TYR A 4 -23.43 11.24 -25.36
CA TYR A 4 -22.62 11.78 -24.27
C TYR A 4 -23.18 11.44 -22.89
N TRP A 5 -24.49 11.24 -22.78
CA TRP A 5 -25.06 10.74 -21.52
C TRP A 5 -24.46 9.37 -21.13
N ARG A 6 -24.05 8.52 -22.07
CA ARG A 6 -23.35 7.23 -21.79
C ARG A 6 -21.90 7.45 -21.38
N TYR A 7 -21.23 8.43 -21.99
CA TYR A 7 -19.80 8.70 -21.83
C TYR A 7 -19.52 10.18 -21.52
N PRO A 8 -19.97 10.71 -20.36
CA PRO A 8 -19.92 12.14 -20.06
C PRO A 8 -18.50 12.65 -19.77
N PHE A 9 -17.54 11.74 -19.62
CA PHE A 9 -16.12 12.03 -19.42
C PHE A 9 -15.34 12.26 -20.72
N LEU A 10 -15.96 12.11 -21.89
CA LEU A 10 -15.29 12.37 -23.15
C LEU A 10 -15.01 13.88 -23.30
N PRO A 11 -13.82 14.28 -23.77
CA PRO A 11 -13.50 15.70 -24.01
C PRO A 11 -14.55 16.42 -24.86
N SER A 12 -15.10 15.75 -25.87
CA SER A 12 -16.15 16.32 -26.72
C SER A 12 -17.49 16.59 -26.01
N ALA A 13 -17.73 16.02 -24.82
CA ALA A 13 -18.94 16.32 -24.04
C ALA A 13 -18.91 17.74 -23.43
N ASN A 14 -17.74 18.40 -23.41
CA ASN A 14 -17.59 19.76 -22.92
C ASN A 14 -18.39 20.80 -23.72
N THR A 15 -18.91 20.46 -24.90
CA THR A 15 -19.81 21.34 -25.66
C THR A 15 -21.05 21.75 -24.85
N TYR A 16 -21.47 20.93 -23.88
CA TYR A 16 -22.58 21.25 -22.96
C TYR A 16 -22.23 22.34 -21.94
N LEU A 17 -20.94 22.69 -21.80
CA LEU A 17 -20.45 23.75 -20.92
C LEU A 17 -20.31 25.10 -21.62
N GLU A 18 -20.49 25.15 -22.95
CA GLU A 18 -20.36 26.38 -23.72
C GLU A 18 -21.36 27.44 -23.25
N GLY A 19 -20.83 28.57 -22.77
CA GLY A 19 -21.64 29.69 -22.27
C GLY A 19 -22.16 29.53 -20.83
N LEU A 20 -21.77 28.46 -20.13
CA LEU A 20 -22.15 28.25 -18.73
C LEU A 20 -21.09 28.77 -17.76
N THR A 21 -21.52 29.48 -16.72
CA THR A 21 -20.67 29.94 -15.63
C THR A 21 -20.75 28.97 -14.45
N LEU A 22 -19.72 28.97 -13.59
CA LEU A 22 -19.75 28.20 -12.34
C LEU A 22 -20.96 28.57 -11.47
N GLU A 23 -21.24 29.87 -11.32
CA GLU A 23 -22.38 30.38 -10.55
C GLU A 23 -23.71 29.82 -11.07
N SER A 24 -23.91 29.82 -12.39
CA SER A 24 -25.12 29.25 -12.99
C SER A 24 -25.28 27.76 -12.65
N LEU A 25 -24.22 26.96 -12.78
CA LEU A 25 -24.27 25.52 -12.46
C LEU A 25 -24.60 25.25 -10.99
N LEU A 26 -24.09 26.09 -10.09
CA LEU A 26 -24.24 25.91 -8.64
C LEU A 26 -25.59 26.42 -8.11
N GLU A 27 -26.12 27.51 -8.67
CA GLU A 27 -27.25 28.24 -8.05
C GLU A 27 -28.51 28.29 -8.91
N ASP A 28 -28.40 28.30 -10.25
CA ASP A 28 -29.56 28.45 -11.11
C ASP A 28 -30.52 27.27 -10.96
N TYR A 29 -31.81 27.57 -10.89
CA TYR A 29 -32.88 26.58 -10.78
C TYR A 29 -32.93 25.63 -11.98
N PHE A 30 -32.54 26.10 -13.16
CA PHE A 30 -32.53 25.31 -14.39
C PHE A 30 -31.64 24.06 -14.27
N TYR A 31 -30.53 24.13 -13.52
CA TYR A 31 -29.59 23.01 -13.32
C TYR A 31 -29.83 22.23 -12.02
N SER A 32 -31.01 22.39 -11.40
CA SER A 32 -31.33 21.69 -10.15
C SER A 32 -31.33 20.16 -10.31
N GLU A 33 -31.81 19.65 -11.44
CA GLU A 33 -31.78 18.22 -11.76
C GLU A 33 -30.34 17.73 -11.97
N ALA A 34 -29.52 18.46 -12.73
CA ALA A 34 -28.09 18.16 -12.87
C ALA A 34 -27.36 18.08 -11.51
N ARG A 35 -27.65 18.99 -10.56
CA ARG A 35 -27.12 18.93 -9.19
C ARG A 35 -27.61 17.71 -8.42
N ALA A 36 -28.90 17.36 -8.54
CA ALA A 36 -29.46 16.17 -7.92
C ALA A 36 -28.80 14.89 -8.45
N LEU A 37 -28.64 14.77 -9.77
CA LEU A 37 -27.95 13.66 -10.43
C LEU A 37 -26.48 13.59 -10.04
N ALA A 38 -25.77 14.73 -9.95
CA ALA A 38 -24.38 14.79 -9.48
C ALA A 38 -24.25 14.20 -8.08
N VAL A 39 -25.14 14.61 -7.18
CA VAL A 39 -25.15 14.16 -5.80
C VAL A 39 -25.49 12.66 -5.71
N ALA A 40 -26.53 12.21 -6.41
CA ALA A 40 -26.92 10.80 -6.44
C ALA A 40 -25.79 9.91 -6.99
N ARG A 41 -25.10 10.38 -8.04
CA ARG A 41 -23.92 9.72 -8.62
C ARG A 41 -22.80 9.50 -7.59
N LEU A 42 -22.50 10.51 -6.77
CA LEU A 42 -21.48 10.40 -5.71
C LEU A 42 -21.91 9.47 -4.58
N GLU A 43 -23.15 9.58 -4.10
CA GLU A 43 -23.65 8.75 -3.00
C GLU A 43 -23.77 7.29 -3.36
N THR A 44 -24.34 6.99 -4.53
CA THR A 44 -24.49 5.60 -5.00
C THR A 44 -23.13 4.95 -5.24
N SER A 45 -22.15 5.72 -5.75
CA SER A 45 -20.75 5.28 -5.85
C SER A 45 -20.14 4.98 -4.48
N ALA A 46 -20.27 5.89 -3.51
CA ALA A 46 -19.71 5.72 -2.17
C ALA A 46 -20.37 4.56 -1.40
N THR A 47 -21.69 4.37 -1.57
CA THR A 47 -22.46 3.37 -0.81
C THR A 47 -22.45 2.00 -1.47
N THR A 48 -22.78 1.92 -2.76
CA THR A 48 -22.99 0.66 -3.50
C THR A 48 -21.89 0.32 -4.50
N GLY A 49 -20.99 1.26 -4.80
CA GLY A 49 -19.94 1.08 -5.80
C GLY A 49 -20.46 1.07 -7.25
N LEU A 50 -21.69 1.54 -7.47
CA LEU A 50 -22.36 1.61 -8.77
C LEU A 50 -22.99 2.99 -8.97
N ILE A 51 -23.07 3.42 -10.23
CA ILE A 51 -23.87 4.58 -10.64
C ILE A 51 -25.05 4.04 -11.43
N ASP A 52 -26.25 4.35 -10.97
CA ASP A 52 -27.50 3.99 -11.61
C ASP A 52 -28.24 5.26 -12.01
N VAL A 53 -27.85 5.81 -13.16
CA VAL A 53 -28.46 7.00 -13.76
C VAL A 53 -29.15 6.56 -15.04
N GLU A 54 -30.48 6.64 -15.03
CA GLU A 54 -31.30 6.33 -16.20
C GLU A 54 -31.08 7.36 -17.30
N GLY A 55 -30.95 6.89 -18.54
CA GLY A 55 -30.77 7.76 -19.71
C GLY A 55 -32.08 8.40 -20.19
N PRO A 56 -32.02 9.12 -21.32
CA PRO A 56 -33.21 9.63 -21.99
C PRO A 56 -34.23 8.52 -22.33
N PRO A 57 -35.54 8.78 -22.22
CA PRO A 57 -36.16 10.08 -21.93
C PRO A 57 -36.39 10.35 -20.43
N VAL A 58 -35.89 9.50 -19.51
CA VAL A 58 -36.14 9.69 -18.07
C VAL A 58 -35.43 10.93 -17.56
N ASN A 59 -34.15 11.05 -17.89
CA ASN A 59 -33.34 12.24 -17.61
C ASN A 59 -32.84 12.81 -18.93
N ASP A 60 -32.83 14.14 -19.03
CA ASP A 60 -32.29 14.81 -20.20
C ASP A 60 -30.77 14.61 -20.29
N GLU A 61 -30.26 14.44 -21.51
CA GLU A 61 -28.83 14.20 -21.75
C GLU A 61 -27.97 15.35 -21.19
N ALA A 62 -28.45 16.59 -21.29
CA ALA A 62 -27.77 17.75 -20.72
C ALA A 62 -27.61 17.64 -19.19
N ASP A 63 -28.66 17.26 -18.46
CA ASP A 63 -28.59 17.12 -17.00
C ASP A 63 -27.66 16.00 -16.56
N ILE A 64 -27.59 14.90 -17.32
CA ILE A 64 -26.67 13.79 -17.02
C ILE A 64 -25.21 14.23 -17.20
N VAL A 65 -24.91 14.94 -18.29
CA VAL A 65 -23.55 15.44 -18.61
C VAL A 65 -23.13 16.52 -17.60
N LEU A 66 -23.99 17.51 -17.36
CA LEU A 66 -23.73 18.56 -16.37
C LEU A 66 -23.63 17.99 -14.95
N GLY A 67 -24.46 16.99 -14.62
CA GLY A 67 -24.37 16.28 -13.35
C GLY A 67 -23.05 15.53 -13.17
N TYR A 68 -22.48 14.96 -14.23
CA TYR A 68 -21.11 14.41 -14.19
C TYR A 68 -20.09 15.52 -13.88
N VAL A 69 -20.15 16.66 -14.56
CA VAL A 69 -19.21 17.78 -14.33
C VAL A 69 -19.31 18.30 -12.90
N ILE A 70 -20.51 18.54 -12.40
CA ILE A 70 -20.74 18.99 -11.03
C ILE A 70 -20.20 17.95 -10.04
N SER A 71 -20.38 16.65 -10.30
CA SER A 71 -19.82 15.60 -9.44
C SER A 71 -18.29 15.64 -9.38
N ARG A 72 -17.62 15.91 -10.51
CA ARG A 72 -16.16 16.09 -10.57
C ARG A 72 -15.71 17.33 -9.81
N LEU A 73 -16.45 18.44 -9.88
CA LEU A 73 -16.18 19.64 -9.09
C LEU A 73 -16.30 19.37 -7.58
N ILE A 74 -17.35 18.65 -7.16
CA ILE A 74 -17.53 18.26 -5.75
C ILE A 74 -16.37 17.36 -5.28
N LEU A 75 -15.92 16.41 -6.11
CA LEU A 75 -14.76 15.57 -5.81
C LEU A 75 -13.48 16.38 -5.63
N ALA A 76 -13.24 17.37 -6.50
CA ALA A 76 -12.10 18.27 -6.39
C ALA A 76 -12.15 19.06 -5.07
N ALA A 77 -13.34 19.51 -4.67
CA ALA A 77 -13.56 20.24 -3.44
C ALA A 77 -13.49 19.37 -2.17
N ALA A 78 -13.81 18.08 -2.28
CA ALA A 78 -13.75 17.12 -1.17
C ALA A 78 -12.33 16.63 -0.87
N ASP A 79 -11.42 16.69 -1.85
CA ASP A 79 -10.01 16.27 -1.78
C ASP A 79 -9.80 14.93 -1.07
N ASN A 80 -10.64 13.94 -1.40
CA ASN A 80 -10.60 12.62 -0.79
C ASN A 80 -10.34 11.55 -1.86
N GLN A 81 -9.11 11.03 -1.87
CA GLN A 81 -8.67 10.07 -2.89
C GLN A 81 -9.51 8.78 -2.90
N ALA A 82 -9.96 8.29 -1.74
CA ALA A 82 -10.78 7.10 -1.69
C ALA A 82 -12.14 7.33 -2.36
N LEU A 83 -12.77 8.49 -2.11
CA LEU A 83 -14.01 8.88 -2.78
C LEU A 83 -13.82 9.02 -4.30
N ILE A 84 -12.72 9.65 -4.74
CA ILE A 84 -12.37 9.74 -6.16
C ILE A 84 -12.24 8.35 -6.79
N ASN A 85 -11.56 7.43 -6.12
CA ASN A 85 -11.36 6.06 -6.60
C ASN A 85 -12.67 5.26 -6.67
N TYR A 86 -13.59 5.45 -5.69
CA TYR A 86 -14.93 4.85 -5.74
C TYR A 86 -15.68 5.30 -6.99
N VAL A 87 -15.77 6.62 -7.21
CA VAL A 87 -16.51 7.20 -8.34
C VAL A 87 -15.84 6.80 -9.66
N ALA A 88 -14.52 6.86 -9.76
CA ALA A 88 -13.78 6.46 -10.96
C ALA A 88 -14.09 5.01 -11.38
N LEU A 89 -14.12 4.06 -10.44
CA LEU A 89 -14.49 2.68 -10.76
C LEU A 89 -15.98 2.55 -11.13
N SER A 90 -16.87 3.26 -10.44
CA SER A 90 -18.30 3.23 -10.74
C SER A 90 -18.61 3.78 -12.14
N GLU A 91 -17.95 4.86 -12.55
CA GLU A 91 -18.04 5.42 -13.92
C GLU A 91 -17.50 4.45 -14.96
N ALA A 92 -16.32 3.88 -14.70
CA ALA A 92 -15.71 2.92 -15.62
C ALA A 92 -16.60 1.67 -15.83
N ARG A 93 -17.27 1.20 -14.76
CA ARG A 93 -18.25 0.11 -14.85
C ARG A 93 -19.52 0.50 -15.58
N ARG A 94 -19.97 1.74 -15.39
CA ARG A 94 -21.12 2.27 -16.12
C ARG A 94 -20.82 2.30 -17.61
N ALA A 95 -19.64 2.79 -18.01
CA ALA A 95 -19.19 2.77 -19.40
C ALA A 95 -19.06 1.34 -19.96
N GLU A 96 -18.50 0.40 -19.18
CA GLU A 96 -18.38 -1.02 -19.54
C GLU A 96 -19.73 -1.64 -19.94
N ARG A 97 -20.81 -1.37 -19.19
CA ARG A 97 -22.17 -1.86 -19.53
C ARG A 97 -22.65 -1.38 -20.90
N PHE A 98 -22.29 -0.16 -21.29
CA PHE A 98 -22.65 0.36 -22.60
C PHE A 98 -21.77 -0.25 -23.69
N PHE A 99 -20.48 -0.47 -23.42
CA PHE A 99 -19.59 -1.16 -24.36
C PHE A 99 -20.13 -2.54 -24.76
N ASP A 100 -20.76 -3.28 -23.85
CA ASP A 100 -21.35 -4.59 -24.18
C ASP A 100 -22.41 -4.51 -25.31
N SER A 101 -23.04 -3.35 -25.49
CA SER A 101 -24.07 -3.11 -26.51
C SER A 101 -23.58 -2.42 -27.79
N GLU A 102 -22.36 -1.87 -27.80
CA GLU A 102 -21.80 -1.17 -28.97
C GLU A 102 -21.33 -2.15 -30.05
N THR A 103 -21.40 -1.75 -31.33
CA THR A 103 -20.70 -2.47 -32.40
C THR A 103 -19.17 -2.38 -32.23
N ASP A 104 -18.40 -3.24 -32.90
CA ASP A 104 -16.93 -3.14 -32.83
C ASP A 104 -16.45 -1.80 -33.42
N GLU A 105 -17.06 -1.34 -34.52
CA GLU A 105 -16.74 -0.06 -35.14
C GLU A 105 -17.11 1.15 -34.26
N ASP A 106 -18.26 1.11 -33.59
CA ASP A 106 -18.67 2.20 -32.69
C ASP A 106 -17.84 2.19 -31.40
N LEU A 107 -17.46 1.02 -30.89
CA LEU A 107 -16.54 0.92 -29.76
C LEU A 107 -15.19 1.57 -30.08
N VAL A 108 -14.63 1.35 -31.27
CA VAL A 108 -13.39 2.03 -31.70
C VAL A 108 -13.56 3.56 -31.71
N LYS A 109 -14.69 4.07 -32.20
CA LYS A 109 -14.97 5.52 -32.19
C LYS A 109 -15.00 6.08 -30.78
N VAL A 110 -15.69 5.39 -29.86
CA VAL A 110 -15.78 5.83 -28.45
C VAL A 110 -14.41 5.79 -27.77
N ILE A 111 -13.63 4.73 -27.97
CA ILE A 111 -12.28 4.61 -27.39
C ILE A 111 -11.38 5.74 -27.87
N ASN A 112 -11.34 5.99 -29.18
CA ASN A 112 -10.47 7.02 -29.74
C ASN A 112 -10.94 8.44 -29.37
N ALA A 113 -12.24 8.63 -29.15
CA ALA A 113 -12.79 9.89 -28.64
C ALA A 113 -12.35 10.22 -27.20
N LEU A 114 -11.81 9.25 -26.45
CA LEU A 114 -11.23 9.48 -25.12
C LEU A 114 -9.85 10.16 -25.22
N GLU A 115 -9.17 10.06 -26.37
CA GLU A 115 -7.86 10.68 -26.64
C GLU A 115 -6.70 10.21 -25.73
N ILE A 116 -6.87 9.10 -25.01
CA ILE A 116 -5.84 8.53 -24.12
C ILE A 116 -5.03 7.41 -24.80
N ILE A 117 -5.70 6.58 -25.59
CA ILE A 117 -5.10 5.48 -26.35
C ILE A 117 -5.65 5.51 -27.77
N THR A 118 -4.92 4.90 -28.71
CA THR A 118 -5.41 4.71 -30.08
C THR A 118 -5.65 3.23 -30.37
N VAL A 119 -6.84 2.91 -30.88
CA VAL A 119 -7.24 1.55 -31.26
C VAL A 119 -7.74 1.55 -32.71
N THR A 120 -7.39 0.51 -33.45
CA THR A 120 -7.92 0.20 -34.79
C THR A 120 -8.63 -1.14 -34.79
N LEU A 121 -9.50 -1.37 -35.78
CA LEU A 121 -10.15 -2.66 -36.02
C LEU A 121 -9.58 -3.25 -37.31
N GLU A 122 -8.90 -4.39 -37.22
CA GLU A 122 -8.29 -5.10 -38.34
C GLU A 122 -8.73 -6.57 -38.29
N ASP A 123 -9.31 -7.11 -39.38
CA ASP A 123 -9.77 -8.51 -39.44
C ASP A 123 -10.65 -8.96 -38.25
N ASN A 124 -11.55 -8.09 -37.78
CA ASN A 124 -12.39 -8.27 -36.58
C ASN A 124 -11.60 -8.44 -35.27
N GLN A 125 -10.38 -7.92 -35.20
CA GLN A 125 -9.57 -7.82 -33.98
C GLN A 125 -9.21 -6.38 -33.67
N PHE A 126 -9.16 -6.06 -32.39
CA PHE A 126 -8.73 -4.75 -31.92
C PHE A 126 -7.20 -4.71 -31.91
N SER A 127 -6.62 -3.68 -32.52
CA SER A 127 -5.18 -3.50 -32.65
C SER A 127 -4.76 -2.19 -31.98
N MET A 128 -3.66 -2.21 -31.23
CA MET A 128 -3.09 -1.00 -30.62
C MET A 128 -1.57 -1.06 -30.49
N ASN A 129 -0.92 0.09 -30.35
CA ASN A 129 0.52 0.15 -30.13
C ASN A 129 0.90 -0.49 -28.79
N PHE A 130 2.00 -1.25 -28.75
CA PHE A 130 2.45 -1.91 -27.52
C PHE A 130 2.76 -0.92 -26.37
N VAL A 131 3.16 0.32 -26.69
CA VAL A 131 3.41 1.38 -25.70
C VAL A 131 2.10 1.76 -25.00
N ASP A 132 1.03 1.95 -25.77
CA ASP A 132 -0.29 2.28 -25.22
C ASP A 132 -0.83 1.11 -24.41
N TYR A 133 -0.65 -0.13 -24.89
CA TYR A 133 -1.01 -1.33 -24.14
C TYR A 133 -0.31 -1.41 -22.78
N VAL A 134 1.02 -1.20 -22.73
CA VAL A 134 1.79 -1.27 -21.48
C VAL A 134 1.36 -0.19 -20.49
N LYS A 135 1.06 1.02 -20.97
CA LYS A 135 0.53 2.10 -20.12
C LYS A 135 -0.85 1.75 -19.57
N ALA A 136 -1.78 1.35 -20.44
CA ALA A 136 -3.15 1.00 -20.09
C ALA A 136 -3.22 -0.19 -19.11
N ALA A 137 -2.42 -1.23 -19.36
CA ALA A 137 -2.39 -2.45 -18.56
C ALA A 137 -1.52 -2.35 -17.28
N SER A 138 -0.89 -1.20 -17.01
CA SER A 138 0.10 -1.04 -15.94
C SER A 138 -0.40 -1.42 -14.53
N LYS A 139 -1.67 -1.12 -14.22
CA LYS A 139 -2.31 -1.48 -12.95
C LYS A 139 -2.97 -2.87 -12.96
N LEU A 140 -2.99 -3.56 -14.10
CA LEU A 140 -3.52 -4.92 -14.23
C LEU A 140 -2.38 -5.93 -13.99
N ARG A 141 -2.14 -6.27 -12.72
CA ARG A 141 -0.98 -7.08 -12.32
C ARG A 141 -1.15 -8.60 -12.57
N GLU A 142 -2.27 -9.03 -13.14
CA GLU A 142 -2.55 -10.45 -13.40
C GLU A 142 -1.75 -10.94 -14.62
N GLY A 143 -1.41 -12.24 -14.64
CA GLY A 143 -0.47 -12.80 -15.62
C GLY A 143 -0.88 -12.58 -17.07
N ASN A 144 -2.17 -12.65 -17.40
CA ASN A 144 -2.70 -12.41 -18.74
C ASN A 144 -2.51 -10.97 -19.24
N TRP A 145 -2.26 -9.97 -18.40
CA TRP A 145 -2.03 -8.58 -18.82
C TRP A 145 -0.55 -8.25 -19.03
N LYS A 146 0.36 -9.14 -18.63
CA LYS A 146 1.78 -8.96 -18.89
C LYS A 146 2.02 -8.99 -20.40
N LEU A 147 2.73 -7.99 -20.93
CA LEU A 147 3.11 -7.94 -22.34
C LEU A 147 3.83 -9.22 -22.81
N ALA A 148 4.66 -9.81 -21.95
CA ALA A 148 5.36 -11.07 -22.24
C ALA A 148 4.42 -12.26 -22.54
N ASN A 149 3.14 -12.16 -22.16
CA ASN A 149 2.10 -13.16 -22.40
C ASN A 149 1.12 -12.72 -23.51
N ARG A 150 1.46 -11.68 -24.29
CA ARG A 150 0.65 -11.19 -25.41
C ARG A 150 1.40 -11.38 -26.74
N GLY A 151 0.65 -11.60 -27.80
CA GLY A 151 1.18 -11.56 -29.16
C GLY A 151 1.53 -10.13 -29.54
N VAL A 152 2.79 -9.88 -29.91
CA VAL A 152 3.24 -8.59 -30.45
C VAL A 152 3.80 -8.82 -31.85
N GLN A 153 3.23 -8.14 -32.84
CA GLN A 153 3.69 -8.20 -34.22
C GLN A 153 3.89 -6.79 -34.75
N ASN A 154 5.08 -6.49 -35.25
CA ASN A 154 5.43 -5.17 -35.79
C ASN A 154 5.14 -3.97 -34.85
N GLY A 155 5.22 -4.19 -33.53
CA GLY A 155 4.92 -3.16 -32.51
C GLY A 155 3.44 -3.03 -32.15
N THR A 156 2.58 -3.89 -32.70
CA THR A 156 1.14 -3.90 -32.43
C THR A 156 0.75 -5.09 -31.57
N VAL A 157 -0.15 -4.87 -30.62
CA VAL A 157 -0.81 -5.88 -29.80
C VAL A 157 -2.23 -6.06 -30.32
N THR A 158 -2.61 -7.31 -30.59
CA THR A 158 -3.97 -7.68 -30.98
C THR A 158 -4.77 -8.19 -29.79
N LEU A 159 -6.03 -7.76 -29.68
CA LEU A 159 -6.92 -8.04 -28.56
C LEU A 159 -8.30 -8.47 -29.09
N ASP A 160 -8.93 -9.40 -28.38
CA ASP A 160 -10.34 -9.70 -28.57
C ASP A 160 -11.24 -8.66 -27.88
N ARG A 161 -12.54 -8.73 -28.18
CA ARG A 161 -13.53 -7.81 -27.63
C ARG A 161 -13.56 -7.81 -26.10
N GLU A 162 -13.56 -8.98 -25.48
CA GLU A 162 -13.58 -9.11 -24.02
C GLU A 162 -12.36 -8.43 -23.38
N THR A 163 -11.18 -8.63 -23.96
CA THR A 163 -9.94 -8.03 -23.48
C THR A 163 -9.95 -6.52 -23.65
N ILE A 164 -10.35 -5.98 -24.81
CA ILE A 164 -10.36 -4.53 -25.02
C ILE A 164 -11.38 -3.84 -24.10
N VAL A 165 -12.58 -4.41 -23.91
CA VAL A 165 -13.59 -3.85 -22.99
C VAL A 165 -13.06 -3.80 -21.56
N ARG A 166 -12.44 -4.90 -21.10
CA ARG A 166 -11.83 -4.95 -19.77
C ARG A 166 -10.64 -4.01 -19.60
N LEU A 167 -9.84 -3.81 -20.66
CA LEU A 167 -8.76 -2.83 -20.70
C LEU A 167 -9.32 -1.41 -20.64
N MET A 168 -10.41 -1.12 -21.36
CA MET A 168 -11.02 0.20 -21.37
C MET A 168 -11.62 0.61 -20.03
N ARG A 169 -12.20 -0.34 -19.28
CA ARG A 169 -12.58 -0.10 -17.89
C ARG A 169 -11.39 0.39 -17.07
N GLU A 170 -10.22 -0.19 -17.29
CA GLU A 170 -9.02 0.20 -16.58
C GLU A 170 -8.51 1.58 -17.01
N VAL A 171 -8.53 1.87 -18.31
CA VAL A 171 -8.11 3.18 -18.86
C VAL A 171 -8.99 4.31 -18.33
N ILE A 172 -10.31 4.13 -18.37
CA ILE A 172 -11.27 5.11 -17.84
C ILE A 172 -11.08 5.30 -16.34
N ARG A 173 -10.92 4.20 -15.59
CA ARG A 173 -10.67 4.27 -14.15
C ARG A 173 -9.41 5.09 -13.87
N GLN A 174 -8.28 4.76 -14.49
CA GLN A 174 -7.02 5.47 -14.28
C GLN A 174 -7.12 6.95 -14.61
N HIS A 175 -7.81 7.30 -15.69
CA HIS A 175 -8.06 8.68 -16.08
C HIS A 175 -8.85 9.45 -15.01
N LEU A 176 -9.86 8.81 -14.42
CA LEU A 176 -10.75 9.45 -13.45
C LEU A 176 -10.23 9.40 -12.00
N GLU A 177 -9.22 8.60 -11.71
CA GLU A 177 -8.51 8.53 -10.42
C GLU A 177 -7.64 9.77 -10.15
N GLU A 178 -7.25 10.49 -11.21
CA GLU A 178 -6.57 11.78 -11.07
C GLU A 178 -7.51 12.82 -10.46
N LEU A 179 -6.96 13.68 -9.61
CA LEU A 179 -7.71 14.76 -8.97
C LEU A 179 -8.34 15.62 -10.09
N PRO A 180 -9.68 15.79 -10.11
CA PRO A 180 -10.32 16.52 -11.18
C PRO A 180 -9.85 17.97 -11.25
N GLU A 181 -9.35 18.37 -12.41
CA GLU A 181 -9.25 19.79 -12.75
C GLU A 181 -10.62 20.30 -13.22
N ALA A 182 -10.93 21.56 -12.92
CA ALA A 182 -12.13 22.19 -13.46
C ALA A 182 -12.02 22.25 -15.00
N PRO A 183 -13.09 21.91 -15.74
CA PRO A 183 -13.11 22.02 -17.20
C PRO A 183 -12.66 23.42 -17.66
N VAL A 184 -11.94 23.46 -18.78
CA VAL A 184 -11.35 24.71 -19.33
C VAL A 184 -12.45 25.75 -19.61
N GLU A 185 -13.63 25.30 -20.03
CA GLU A 185 -14.80 26.12 -20.35
C GLU A 185 -15.33 26.86 -19.11
N ILE A 186 -15.28 26.22 -17.94
CA ILE A 186 -15.65 26.83 -16.64
C ILE A 186 -14.50 27.70 -16.13
N LYS A 187 -13.26 27.20 -16.23
CA LYS A 187 -12.05 27.90 -15.77
C LYS A 187 -11.84 29.23 -16.50
N ASN A 188 -12.06 29.27 -17.81
CA ASN A 188 -11.90 30.48 -18.63
C ASN A 188 -12.93 31.57 -18.30
N GLN A 189 -14.07 31.20 -17.73
CA GLN A 189 -15.12 32.12 -17.30
C GLN A 189 -14.94 32.57 -15.83
N PHE A 190 -13.99 31.97 -15.11
CA PHE A 190 -13.70 32.30 -13.73
C PHE A 190 -12.49 33.25 -13.64
N GLU A 191 -12.73 34.50 -13.24
CA GLU A 191 -11.67 35.53 -13.17
C GLU A 191 -10.78 35.42 -11.91
N GLY A 192 -11.17 34.60 -10.93
CA GLY A 192 -10.47 34.43 -9.65
C GLY A 192 -9.44 33.28 -9.61
N PRO A 193 -8.69 33.12 -8.50
CA PRO A 193 -7.83 31.97 -8.28
C PRO A 193 -8.65 30.68 -8.13
N ILE A 194 -8.11 29.54 -8.56
CA ILE A 194 -8.79 28.23 -8.51
C ILE A 194 -9.27 27.83 -7.10
N THR A 195 -8.64 28.37 -6.06
CA THR A 195 -9.03 28.20 -4.65
C THR A 195 -10.41 28.76 -4.35
N ASP A 196 -10.82 29.82 -5.03
CA ASP A 196 -12.12 30.47 -4.82
C ASP A 196 -13.23 29.66 -5.50
N LEU A 197 -12.93 29.02 -6.63
CA LEU A 197 -13.81 28.03 -7.27
C LEU A 197 -14.04 26.84 -6.34
N ILE A 198 -12.97 26.26 -5.80
CA ILE A 198 -13.05 25.14 -4.85
C ILE A 198 -13.87 25.56 -3.63
N SER A 199 -13.61 26.74 -3.07
CA SER A 199 -14.33 27.26 -1.90
C SER A 199 -15.82 27.45 -2.18
N SER A 200 -16.18 27.93 -3.38
CA SER A 200 -17.58 28.11 -3.80
C SER A 200 -18.30 26.76 -3.84
N VAL A 201 -17.70 25.76 -4.47
CA VAL A 201 -18.25 24.39 -4.53
C VAL A 201 -18.35 23.78 -3.13
N SER A 202 -17.30 23.90 -2.31
CA SER A 202 -17.30 23.44 -0.93
C SER A 202 -18.45 24.06 -0.15
N ASN A 203 -18.67 25.37 -0.26
CA ASN A 203 -19.75 26.08 0.44
C ASN A 203 -21.15 25.66 -0.04
N THR A 204 -21.35 25.44 -1.34
CA THR A 204 -22.64 24.98 -1.88
C THR A 204 -22.97 23.56 -1.42
N PHE A 205 -21.96 22.69 -1.26
CA PHE A 205 -22.14 21.27 -0.97
C PHE A 205 -21.59 20.82 0.39
N VAL A 206 -21.41 21.72 1.37
CA VAL A 206 -20.74 21.42 2.67
C VAL A 206 -21.31 20.17 3.33
N GLU A 207 -22.63 20.13 3.53
CA GLU A 207 -23.30 19.00 4.20
C GLU A 207 -23.06 17.69 3.42
N ARG A 208 -23.11 17.76 2.09
CA ARG A 208 -22.98 16.59 1.25
C ARG A 208 -21.56 16.05 1.19
N ILE A 209 -20.57 16.93 1.10
CA ILE A 209 -19.15 16.59 1.20
C ILE A 209 -18.88 15.96 2.58
N GLY A 210 -19.37 16.57 3.66
CA GLY A 210 -19.22 16.03 5.02
C GLY A 210 -19.82 14.63 5.15
N ASN A 211 -21.02 14.40 4.64
CA ASN A 211 -21.67 13.09 4.65
C ASN A 211 -20.86 12.04 3.85
N LEU A 212 -20.38 12.38 2.65
CA LEU A 212 -19.55 11.49 1.83
C LEU A 212 -18.23 11.13 2.53
N GLN A 213 -17.58 12.12 3.15
CA GLN A 213 -16.35 11.90 3.92
C GLN A 213 -16.59 11.02 5.14
N ASN A 214 -17.71 11.20 5.85
CA ASN A 214 -18.07 10.35 6.99
C ASN A 214 -18.28 8.90 6.56
N VAL A 215 -19.01 8.64 5.47
CA VAL A 215 -19.24 7.26 4.97
C VAL A 215 -17.92 6.55 4.65
N VAL A 216 -16.98 7.23 3.98
CA VAL A 216 -15.67 6.66 3.66
C VAL A 216 -14.81 6.49 4.92
N GLY A 217 -14.79 7.50 5.79
CA GLY A 217 -14.02 7.50 7.03
C GLY A 217 -14.48 6.43 8.03
N GLU A 218 -15.79 6.23 8.18
CA GLU A 218 -16.36 5.18 9.05
C GLU A 218 -15.94 3.78 8.59
N ARG A 219 -15.96 3.50 7.27
CA ARG A 219 -15.50 2.22 6.72
C ARG A 219 -14.02 1.97 6.98
N GLN A 220 -13.18 2.98 6.78
CA GLN A 220 -11.76 2.89 7.07
C GLN A 220 -11.50 2.69 8.57
N ALA A 221 -12.21 3.42 9.43
CA ALA A 221 -12.08 3.32 10.88
C ALA A 221 -12.54 1.95 11.39
N GLU A 222 -13.67 1.42 10.91
CA GLU A 222 -14.16 0.08 11.23
C GLU A 222 -13.15 -0.99 10.80
N ALA A 223 -12.64 -0.91 9.56
CA ALA A 223 -11.62 -1.82 9.04
C ALA A 223 -10.35 -1.84 9.90
N MET A 224 -9.90 -0.68 10.41
CA MET A 224 -8.74 -0.59 11.29
C MET A 224 -9.02 -1.08 12.71
N LYS A 225 -10.22 -0.83 13.22
CA LYS A 225 -10.64 -1.30 14.55
C LYS A 225 -10.66 -2.84 14.61
N GLU A 226 -11.17 -3.48 13.56
CA GLU A 226 -11.31 -4.94 13.51
C GLU A 226 -9.98 -5.68 13.31
N LEU A 227 -8.95 -5.02 12.77
CA LEU A 227 -7.57 -5.55 12.78
C LEU A 227 -7.03 -5.76 14.20
N GLY A 228 -7.59 -5.06 15.20
CA GLY A 228 -7.40 -5.31 16.63
C GLY A 228 -5.95 -5.62 17.05
N LYS A 229 -5.69 -6.92 17.33
CA LYS A 229 -4.42 -7.45 17.88
C LYS A 229 -3.26 -7.53 16.89
N PHE A 230 -3.48 -7.22 15.61
CA PHE A 230 -2.44 -7.24 14.61
C PHE A 230 -1.54 -6.00 14.72
N ASP A 231 -0.23 -6.20 14.92
CA ASP A 231 0.73 -5.09 14.99
C ASP A 231 1.22 -4.73 13.59
N LEU A 232 0.64 -3.66 13.04
CA LEU A 232 1.00 -3.09 11.74
C LEU A 232 2.49 -2.75 11.62
N VAL A 233 3.17 -2.39 12.72
CA VAL A 233 4.60 -2.04 12.70
C VAL A 233 5.48 -3.25 12.36
N LYS A 234 5.00 -4.46 12.63
CA LYS A 234 5.70 -5.71 12.29
C LYS A 234 5.40 -6.20 10.88
N ALA A 235 4.41 -5.62 10.20
CA ALA A 235 3.97 -6.10 8.90
C ALA A 235 5.05 -5.89 7.82
N PRO A 236 5.20 -6.83 6.86
CA PRO A 236 6.15 -6.68 5.77
C PRO A 236 5.73 -5.55 4.81
N PRO A 237 6.67 -4.97 4.04
CA PRO A 237 6.37 -3.91 3.06
C PRO A 237 5.27 -4.29 2.07
N CYS A 238 5.21 -5.56 1.65
CA CYS A 238 4.16 -6.06 0.78
C CYS A 238 2.77 -6.03 1.42
N PHE A 239 2.63 -6.22 2.74
CA PHE A 239 1.34 -6.05 3.40
C PHE A 239 0.97 -4.57 3.50
N ASN A 240 1.91 -3.73 3.92
CA ASN A 240 1.66 -2.30 4.12
C ASN A 240 1.24 -1.58 2.84
N LEU A 241 1.88 -1.85 1.70
CA LEU A 241 1.44 -1.23 0.44
C LEU A 241 0.00 -1.64 0.09
N ASN A 242 -0.33 -2.93 0.16
CA ASN A 242 -1.66 -3.39 -0.20
C ASN A 242 -2.73 -2.92 0.79
N LEU A 243 -2.36 -2.69 2.06
CA LEU A 243 -3.24 -2.08 3.04
C LEU A 243 -3.49 -0.60 2.71
N LEU A 244 -2.45 0.15 2.35
CA LEU A 244 -2.57 1.55 1.92
C LEU A 244 -3.43 1.67 0.66
N ASP A 245 -3.24 0.77 -0.32
CA ASP A 245 -4.07 0.69 -1.52
C ASP A 245 -5.55 0.47 -1.14
N LEU A 246 -5.85 -0.48 -0.24
CA LEU A 246 -7.23 -0.70 0.24
C LEU A 246 -7.81 0.54 0.92
N GLN A 247 -7.06 1.16 1.83
CA GLN A 247 -7.49 2.38 2.51
C GLN A 247 -7.76 3.52 1.53
N ALA A 248 -6.95 3.63 0.48
CA ALA A 248 -7.14 4.59 -0.60
C ALA A 248 -8.29 4.21 -1.54
N GLY A 249 -9.10 3.18 -1.28
CA GLY A 249 -10.18 2.75 -2.17
C GLY A 249 -9.68 2.14 -3.48
N VAL A 250 -8.45 1.65 -3.53
CA VAL A 250 -7.89 0.98 -4.70
C VAL A 250 -8.35 -0.47 -4.72
N ASN A 251 -8.86 -0.90 -5.87
CA ASN A 251 -9.21 -2.30 -6.07
C ASN A 251 -7.96 -3.18 -6.22
N LEU A 252 -7.67 -4.00 -5.20
CA LEU A 252 -6.57 -4.95 -5.22
C LEU A 252 -6.76 -6.06 -6.26
N ALA A 253 -5.70 -6.38 -7.00
CA ALA A 253 -5.65 -7.56 -7.86
C ALA A 253 -5.85 -8.86 -7.07
N HIS A 254 -6.33 -9.92 -7.73
CA HIS A 254 -6.60 -11.21 -7.08
C HIS A 254 -5.41 -11.77 -6.28
N PRO A 255 -4.14 -11.77 -6.77
CA PRO A 255 -3.00 -12.24 -5.99
C PRO A 255 -2.78 -11.46 -4.68
N SER A 256 -3.05 -10.15 -4.69
CA SER A 256 -2.94 -9.30 -3.50
C SER A 256 -4.02 -9.62 -2.47
N ARG A 257 -5.27 -9.81 -2.92
CA ARG A 257 -6.37 -10.24 -2.05
C ARG A 257 -6.08 -11.59 -1.40
N PHE A 258 -5.61 -12.55 -2.19
CA PHE A 258 -5.21 -13.85 -1.70
C PHE A 258 -4.09 -13.74 -0.65
N PHE A 259 -3.07 -12.91 -0.90
CA PHE A 259 -1.99 -12.67 0.06
C PHE A 259 -2.49 -12.05 1.38
N ILE A 260 -3.28 -10.98 1.34
CA ILE A 260 -3.84 -10.33 2.55
C ILE A 260 -4.62 -11.35 3.38
N THR A 261 -5.54 -12.10 2.75
CA THR A 261 -6.37 -13.09 3.42
C THR A 261 -5.54 -14.20 4.05
N THR A 262 -4.64 -14.83 3.30
CA THR A 262 -3.81 -15.94 3.80
C THR A 262 -2.83 -15.49 4.87
N PHE A 263 -2.24 -14.28 4.75
CA PHE A 263 -1.31 -13.73 5.73
C PHE A 263 -1.99 -13.45 7.08
N LEU A 264 -3.13 -12.77 7.06
CA LEU A 264 -3.88 -12.45 8.29
C LEU A 264 -4.49 -13.70 8.93
N SER A 265 -5.02 -14.63 8.12
CA SER A 265 -5.52 -15.92 8.61
C SER A 265 -4.41 -16.73 9.29
N SER A 266 -3.19 -16.73 8.74
CA SER A 266 -2.02 -17.38 9.37
C SER A 266 -1.59 -16.75 10.70
N LEU A 267 -2.03 -15.51 10.97
CA LEU A 267 -1.84 -14.79 12.23
C LEU A 267 -3.08 -14.83 13.12
N ASN A 268 -4.00 -15.77 12.84
CA ASN A 268 -5.23 -16.01 13.59
C ASN A 268 -6.19 -14.80 13.65
N GLN A 269 -6.16 -13.93 12.64
CA GLN A 269 -7.25 -12.97 12.44
C GLN A 269 -8.48 -13.72 11.93
N ASP A 270 -9.65 -13.35 12.44
CA ASP A 270 -10.88 -13.97 12.00
C ASP A 270 -11.34 -13.44 10.64
N SER A 271 -12.22 -14.19 9.99
CA SER A 271 -12.72 -13.88 8.65
C SER A 271 -13.49 -12.57 8.58
N GLU A 272 -14.14 -12.13 9.67
CA GLU A 272 -14.91 -10.89 9.69
C GLU A 272 -13.94 -9.70 9.64
N SER A 273 -12.88 -9.71 10.45
CA SER A 273 -11.83 -8.69 10.38
C SER A 273 -11.20 -8.59 9.00
N VAL A 274 -10.89 -9.72 8.36
CA VAL A 274 -10.33 -9.74 7.00
C VAL A 274 -11.33 -9.20 5.97
N MET A 275 -12.61 -9.54 6.09
CA MET A 275 -13.65 -9.01 5.20
C MET A 275 -13.80 -7.49 5.32
N ARG A 276 -13.74 -6.95 6.55
CA ARG A 276 -13.89 -5.50 6.79
C ARG A 276 -12.78 -4.69 6.13
N LEU A 277 -11.58 -5.25 6.01
CA LEU A 277 -10.53 -4.64 5.18
C LEU A 277 -10.95 -4.50 3.72
N PHE A 278 -11.54 -5.53 3.14
CA PHE A 278 -12.01 -5.48 1.76
C PHE A 278 -13.26 -4.62 1.58
N ALA A 279 -14.02 -4.31 2.64
CA ALA A 279 -15.16 -3.40 2.58
C ALA A 279 -14.78 -1.95 2.24
N THR A 280 -13.49 -1.61 2.33
CA THR A 280 -12.93 -0.34 1.85
C THR A 280 -12.66 -0.34 0.34
N ALA A 281 -12.81 -1.47 -0.34
CA ALA A 281 -12.62 -1.55 -1.79
C ALA A 281 -13.93 -1.22 -2.55
N PRO A 282 -13.83 -0.53 -3.71
CA PRO A 282 -14.99 -0.07 -4.49
C PRO A 282 -15.79 -1.18 -5.17
N ASP A 283 -15.23 -2.37 -5.29
CA ASP A 283 -15.88 -3.55 -5.84
C ASP A 283 -16.34 -4.56 -4.78
N PHE A 284 -16.30 -4.18 -3.51
CA PHE A 284 -16.69 -5.06 -2.43
C PHE A 284 -18.13 -5.57 -2.59
N LYS A 285 -18.26 -6.89 -2.61
CA LYS A 285 -19.54 -7.60 -2.53
C LYS A 285 -19.47 -8.53 -1.33
N GLU A 286 -20.30 -8.27 -0.32
CA GLU A 286 -20.18 -8.96 0.97
C GLU A 286 -20.27 -10.48 0.84
N SER A 287 -21.32 -11.00 0.19
CA SER A 287 -21.56 -12.45 0.05
C SER A 287 -20.41 -13.17 -0.66
N PHE A 288 -19.91 -12.60 -1.75
CA PHE A 288 -18.82 -13.15 -2.54
C PHE A 288 -17.49 -13.08 -1.79
N THR A 289 -17.20 -11.94 -1.17
CA THR A 289 -15.96 -11.73 -0.41
C THR A 289 -15.93 -12.64 0.83
N ARG A 290 -17.07 -12.78 1.52
CA ARG A 290 -17.24 -13.72 2.64
C ARG A 290 -16.90 -15.14 2.23
N TYR A 291 -17.52 -15.62 1.16
CA TYR A 291 -17.25 -16.95 0.63
C TYR A 291 -15.76 -17.15 0.31
N GLN A 292 -15.13 -16.18 -0.37
CA GLN A 292 -13.69 -16.26 -0.68
C GLN A 292 -12.82 -16.31 0.58
N VAL A 293 -13.06 -15.42 1.54
CA VAL A 293 -12.29 -15.35 2.79
C VAL A 293 -12.48 -16.62 3.63
N GLU A 294 -13.70 -17.12 3.77
CA GLU A 294 -14.02 -18.35 4.50
C GLU A 294 -13.45 -19.60 3.83
N HIS A 295 -13.44 -19.64 2.50
CA HIS A 295 -12.82 -20.72 1.74
C HIS A 295 -11.29 -20.74 1.91
N ILE A 296 -10.64 -19.57 1.80
CA ILE A 296 -9.18 -19.44 1.95
C ILE A 296 -8.73 -19.70 3.39
N SER A 297 -9.51 -19.25 4.37
CA SER A 297 -9.22 -19.45 5.81
C SER A 297 -9.51 -20.87 6.30
N GLY A 298 -10.09 -21.73 5.46
CA GLY A 298 -10.35 -23.13 5.80
C GLY A 298 -11.66 -23.38 6.56
N LYS A 299 -12.47 -22.34 6.83
CA LYS A 299 -13.77 -22.49 7.53
C LYS A 299 -14.77 -23.33 6.74
N THR A 300 -14.80 -23.16 5.41
CA THR A 300 -15.74 -23.87 4.53
C THR A 300 -15.09 -25.07 3.82
N SER A 301 -13.81 -24.94 3.45
CA SER A 301 -13.07 -25.94 2.64
C SER A 301 -12.35 -27.01 3.48
N GLY A 302 -12.22 -26.81 4.79
CA GLY A 302 -11.43 -27.66 5.69
C GLY A 302 -9.91 -27.52 5.52
N THR A 303 -9.43 -26.81 4.49
CA THR A 303 -8.00 -26.58 4.23
C THR A 303 -7.67 -25.10 4.39
N GLN A 304 -6.81 -24.77 5.36
CA GLN A 304 -6.30 -23.42 5.54
C GLN A 304 -5.13 -23.17 4.58
N TYR A 305 -5.28 -22.22 3.66
CA TYR A 305 -4.21 -21.86 2.73
C TYR A 305 -3.12 -21.04 3.44
N SER A 306 -1.87 -21.32 3.08
CA SER A 306 -0.71 -20.56 3.59
C SER A 306 -0.39 -19.35 2.71
N ALA A 307 0.16 -18.31 3.32
CA ALA A 307 0.63 -17.15 2.58
C ALA A 307 1.71 -17.52 1.56
N PRO A 308 1.72 -16.91 0.36
CA PRO A 308 2.77 -17.15 -0.63
C PRO A 308 4.17 -16.76 -0.13
N LYS A 309 5.20 -17.44 -0.65
CA LYS A 309 6.62 -17.10 -0.41
C LYS A 309 6.98 -15.77 -1.07
N CYS A 310 8.07 -15.14 -0.61
CA CYS A 310 8.52 -13.85 -1.12
C CYS A 310 8.73 -13.85 -2.65
N ASP A 311 9.39 -14.88 -3.20
CA ASP A 311 9.61 -15.00 -4.66
C ASP A 311 8.29 -15.04 -5.44
N THR A 312 7.27 -15.71 -4.89
CA THR A 312 5.93 -15.74 -5.48
C THR A 312 5.32 -14.34 -5.47
N LEU A 313 5.36 -13.64 -4.33
CA LEU A 313 4.84 -12.27 -4.20
C LEU A 313 5.54 -11.28 -5.16
N VAL A 314 6.83 -11.47 -5.42
CA VAL A 314 7.57 -10.69 -6.43
C VAL A 314 7.05 -11.02 -7.83
N SER A 315 6.99 -12.30 -8.19
CA SER A 315 6.57 -12.72 -9.54
C SER A 315 5.11 -12.36 -9.88
N THR A 316 4.24 -12.25 -8.88
CA THR A 316 2.82 -11.89 -9.03
C THR A 316 2.54 -10.39 -8.83
N GLY A 317 3.57 -9.56 -8.63
CA GLY A 317 3.41 -8.11 -8.51
C GLY A 317 2.79 -7.62 -7.19
N VAL A 318 2.77 -8.46 -6.16
CA VAL A 318 2.28 -8.11 -4.81
C VAL A 318 3.37 -7.41 -3.98
N CYS A 319 4.64 -7.73 -4.23
CA CYS A 319 5.77 -7.13 -3.54
C CYS A 319 6.14 -5.76 -4.16
N PRO A 320 6.20 -4.67 -3.36
CA PRO A 320 6.62 -3.35 -3.83
C PRO A 320 8.14 -3.21 -4.05
N GLY A 321 8.91 -4.20 -3.61
CA GLY A 321 10.37 -4.14 -3.52
C GLY A 321 10.85 -4.55 -2.13
N PRO A 322 11.97 -5.28 -2.02
CA PRO A 322 12.47 -5.77 -0.74
C PRO A 322 13.28 -4.69 0.00
N ASN A 323 13.02 -4.52 1.31
CA ASN A 323 13.90 -3.82 2.23
C ASN A 323 15.07 -4.71 2.71
N ALA A 324 15.93 -4.20 3.59
CA ALA A 324 17.09 -4.94 4.08
C ALA A 324 16.73 -6.28 4.75
N LEU A 325 15.68 -6.32 5.58
CA LEU A 325 15.22 -7.55 6.21
C LEU A 325 14.65 -8.54 5.17
N CYS A 326 13.85 -8.04 4.21
CA CYS A 326 13.26 -8.87 3.16
C CYS A 326 14.31 -9.68 2.38
N ARG A 327 15.53 -9.15 2.21
CA ARG A 327 16.63 -9.84 1.50
C ARG A 327 17.20 -11.04 2.26
N LEU A 328 16.90 -11.16 3.56
CA LEU A 328 17.44 -12.20 4.44
C LEU A 328 16.44 -13.30 4.77
N ILE A 329 15.18 -13.10 4.39
CA ILE A 329 14.07 -14.01 4.67
C ILE A 329 13.41 -14.45 3.37
N LYS A 330 12.67 -15.57 3.42
CA LYS A 330 12.00 -16.15 2.24
C LYS A 330 10.48 -16.15 2.33
N HIS A 331 9.94 -15.66 3.45
CA HIS A 331 8.50 -15.74 3.72
C HIS A 331 7.99 -14.55 4.56
N PRO A 332 6.85 -13.95 4.21
CA PRO A 332 6.28 -12.79 4.93
C PRO A 332 5.98 -13.07 6.41
N LEU A 333 5.51 -14.27 6.77
CA LEU A 333 5.35 -14.64 8.18
C LEU A 333 6.68 -14.69 8.96
N SER A 334 7.78 -15.05 8.28
CA SER A 334 9.11 -14.98 8.92
C SER A 334 9.52 -13.54 9.16
N TYR A 335 9.20 -12.61 8.25
CA TYR A 335 9.37 -11.17 8.46
C TYR A 335 8.71 -10.74 9.77
N TYR A 336 7.41 -11.04 9.90
CA TYR A 336 6.61 -10.63 11.04
C TYR A 336 7.16 -11.18 12.36
N ARG A 337 7.61 -12.44 12.36
CA ARG A 337 8.24 -13.07 13.54
C ARG A 337 9.59 -12.46 13.91
N VAL A 338 10.40 -12.06 12.93
CA VAL A 338 11.68 -11.38 13.19
C VAL A 338 11.44 -9.97 13.74
N MET A 339 10.42 -9.27 13.25
CA MET A 339 10.00 -7.97 13.79
C MET A 339 9.40 -8.05 15.21
N ALA A 340 9.10 -9.25 15.70
CA ALA A 340 8.60 -9.51 17.05
C ALA A 340 9.73 -9.83 18.06
N GLU A 341 11.00 -9.65 17.70
CA GLU A 341 12.14 -10.01 18.56
C GLU A 341 12.09 -9.30 19.93
N SER A 342 11.65 -8.05 19.97
CA SER A 342 11.51 -7.25 21.20
C SER A 342 10.53 -7.83 22.22
N GLU A 343 9.58 -8.67 21.77
CA GLU A 343 8.51 -9.25 22.60
C GLU A 343 8.95 -10.53 23.32
N ARG A 344 10.12 -11.07 22.95
CA ARG A 344 10.70 -12.23 23.62
C ARG A 344 11.15 -11.85 25.04
N PRO A 345 11.15 -12.81 25.99
CA PRO A 345 11.75 -12.60 27.29
C PRO A 345 13.20 -12.11 27.18
N THR A 346 13.61 -11.20 28.06
CA THR A 346 14.97 -10.62 28.08
C THR A 346 16.06 -11.67 27.99
N ALA A 347 15.93 -12.78 28.72
CA ALA A 347 16.88 -13.88 28.70
C ALA A 347 17.01 -14.50 27.29
N SER A 348 15.88 -14.76 26.63
CA SER A 348 15.87 -15.33 25.27
C SER A 348 16.42 -14.36 24.22
N ARG A 349 16.20 -13.05 24.38
CA ARG A 349 16.79 -12.03 23.50
C ARG A 349 18.31 -12.01 23.66
N MET A 350 18.79 -11.96 24.90
CA MET A 350 20.21 -11.93 25.20
C MET A 350 20.92 -13.21 24.72
N GLU A 351 20.33 -14.38 24.97
CA GLU A 351 20.85 -15.65 24.46
C GLU A 351 21.03 -15.64 22.94
N ARG A 352 20.05 -15.11 22.19
CA ARG A 352 20.11 -15.00 20.73
C ARG A 352 21.18 -14.01 20.26
N ILE A 353 21.34 -12.87 20.94
CA ILE A 353 22.41 -11.90 20.66
C ILE A 353 23.79 -12.53 20.91
N LEU A 354 23.95 -13.25 22.03
CA LEU A 354 25.20 -13.95 22.36
C LEU A 354 25.51 -15.04 21.33
N LEU A 355 24.54 -15.88 20.97
CA LEU A 355 24.71 -16.88 19.92
C LEU A 355 25.13 -16.27 18.59
N ALA A 356 24.51 -15.16 18.22
CA ALA A 356 24.83 -14.38 17.03
C ALA A 356 26.23 -13.76 17.10
N ALA A 357 26.69 -13.33 18.29
CA ALA A 357 28.02 -12.77 18.50
C ALA A 357 29.12 -13.85 18.48
N LEU A 358 28.85 -15.01 19.07
CA LEU A 358 29.79 -16.12 19.16
C LEU A 358 30.06 -16.78 17.80
N ASP A 359 29.08 -16.75 16.88
CA ASP A 359 29.20 -17.20 15.49
C ASP A 359 29.75 -18.63 15.35
N ARG A 360 29.21 -19.56 16.16
CA ARG A 360 29.54 -21.00 16.19
C ARG A 360 28.41 -21.88 15.65
N ASP A 361 28.77 -22.84 14.80
CA ASP A 361 27.79 -23.79 14.22
C ASP A 361 27.03 -24.62 15.26
N SER A 362 27.64 -24.90 16.42
CA SER A 362 27.04 -25.67 17.51
C SER A 362 26.86 -24.81 18.77
N TYR A 363 25.72 -24.99 19.44
CA TYR A 363 25.32 -24.24 20.63
C TYR A 363 26.33 -24.41 21.78
N PRO A 364 27.09 -23.36 22.15
CA PRO A 364 28.17 -23.47 23.13
C PRO A 364 27.63 -23.31 24.56
N LYS A 365 26.91 -24.33 25.05
CA LYS A 365 26.10 -24.29 26.28
C LYS A 365 26.81 -23.66 27.49
N LYS A 366 27.99 -24.16 27.87
CA LYS A 366 28.73 -23.67 29.04
C LYS A 366 29.12 -22.19 28.91
N LEU A 367 29.54 -21.76 27.71
CA LEU A 367 29.94 -20.37 27.46
C LEU A 367 28.74 -19.42 27.50
N LEU A 368 27.58 -19.87 27.05
CA LEU A 368 26.33 -19.11 27.18
C LEU A 368 25.89 -19.02 28.64
N GLU A 369 25.90 -20.11 29.38
CA GLU A 369 25.58 -20.13 30.82
C GLU A 369 26.46 -19.14 31.60
N ASP A 370 27.77 -19.11 31.32
CA ASP A 370 28.71 -18.17 31.93
C ASP A 370 28.34 -16.70 31.62
N ASN A 371 28.08 -16.37 30.35
CA ASN A 371 27.71 -15.00 29.95
C ASN A 371 26.34 -14.60 30.50
N MET A 372 25.35 -15.50 30.42
CA MET A 372 23.99 -15.26 30.91
C MET A 372 23.95 -15.04 32.43
N SER A 373 24.78 -15.76 33.19
CA SER A 373 24.92 -15.55 34.65
C SER A 373 25.43 -14.15 34.97
N LYS A 374 26.42 -13.65 34.22
CA LYS A 374 26.94 -12.27 34.37
C LYS A 374 25.92 -11.21 33.96
N LEU A 375 25.09 -11.52 32.97
CA LEU A 375 24.11 -10.59 32.37
C LEU A 375 22.70 -10.77 32.93
N LYS A 376 22.52 -11.51 34.03
CA LYS A 376 21.20 -11.84 34.59
C LYS A 376 20.35 -10.61 34.94
N ASP A 377 21.00 -9.52 35.35
CA ASP A 377 20.37 -8.26 35.76
C ASP A 377 20.30 -7.24 34.61
N PHE A 378 20.73 -7.62 33.40
CA PHE A 378 20.65 -6.76 32.24
C PHE A 378 19.19 -6.51 31.85
N LYS A 379 18.90 -5.27 31.49
CA LYS A 379 17.62 -4.86 30.94
C LYS A 379 17.82 -4.08 29.65
N PHE A 380 16.88 -4.23 28.73
CA PHE A 380 16.82 -3.48 27.48
C PHE A 380 16.16 -2.10 27.64
N ASP A 381 15.53 -1.85 28.79
CA ASP A 381 14.97 -0.55 29.13
C ASP A 381 16.07 0.44 29.56
N TYR A 382 15.75 1.72 29.48
CA TYR A 382 16.63 2.82 29.87
C TYR A 382 15.77 4.01 30.33
N LEU A 383 16.37 4.94 31.07
CA LEU A 383 15.67 6.12 31.59
C LEU A 383 15.26 7.06 30.44
N ASP A 384 14.13 7.75 30.61
CA ASP A 384 13.75 8.85 29.72
C ASP A 384 14.85 9.93 29.76
N ASN A 385 15.36 10.31 28.58
CA ASN A 385 16.53 11.19 28.37
C ASN A 385 17.88 10.65 28.86
N PRO A 386 18.42 9.59 28.22
CA PRO A 386 19.78 9.13 28.46
C PRO A 386 20.81 10.23 28.17
N LYS A 387 21.89 10.28 28.97
CA LYS A 387 22.91 11.33 28.90
C LYS A 387 23.59 11.34 27.52
N LYS A 388 23.60 12.50 26.86
CA LYS A 388 24.33 12.70 25.59
C LYS A 388 25.83 12.73 25.84
N MET A 389 26.60 11.91 25.12
CA MET A 389 28.06 11.90 25.21
C MET A 389 28.73 11.36 23.93
N LYS A 390 30.06 11.44 23.87
CA LYS A 390 30.88 10.87 22.77
C LYS A 390 31.08 9.37 22.97
N LEU A 391 31.30 8.62 21.88
CA LEU A 391 31.52 7.16 21.95
C LEU A 391 32.70 6.78 22.84
N SER A 392 33.79 7.57 22.79
CA SER A 392 35.00 7.32 23.58
C SER A 392 34.76 7.38 25.09
N LEU A 393 33.77 8.16 25.54
CA LEU A 393 33.35 8.23 26.93
C LEU A 393 32.30 7.16 27.23
N ALA A 394 31.34 6.97 26.32
CA ALA A 394 30.27 5.99 26.46
C ALA A 394 30.81 4.57 26.70
N ILE A 395 31.92 4.16 26.05
CA ILE A 395 32.49 2.80 26.24
C ILE A 395 33.05 2.56 27.65
N GLN A 396 33.40 3.64 28.37
CA GLN A 396 33.98 3.58 29.72
C GLN A 396 32.90 3.59 30.81
N GLU A 397 31.69 4.03 30.47
CA GLU A 397 30.56 4.22 31.38
C GLU A 397 29.58 3.05 31.24
N ASP A 398 29.32 2.29 32.30
CA ASP A 398 28.44 1.09 32.25
C ASP A 398 26.92 1.45 32.23
N ILE A 399 26.57 2.61 31.67
CA ILE A 399 25.20 3.17 31.60
C ILE A 399 24.72 3.37 30.15
N PRO A 400 23.40 3.25 29.87
CA PRO A 400 22.82 3.68 28.60
C PRO A 400 23.14 5.15 28.30
N SER A 401 23.60 5.41 27.09
CA SER A 401 24.08 6.73 26.66
C SER A 401 23.53 7.08 25.27
N LEU A 402 23.13 8.35 25.10
CA LEU A 402 22.75 8.89 23.80
C LEU A 402 24.01 9.32 23.03
N VAL A 403 24.21 8.74 21.85
CA VAL A 403 25.36 9.04 20.99
C VAL A 403 24.88 9.43 19.60
N GLU A 404 25.64 10.29 18.93
CA GLU A 404 25.34 10.75 17.57
C GLU A 404 26.51 10.35 16.67
N VAL A 405 26.29 9.35 15.81
CA VAL A 405 27.37 8.56 15.19
C VAL A 405 27.10 8.35 13.70
N LYS A 406 28.15 7.97 12.95
CA LYS A 406 28.00 7.41 11.61
C LYS A 406 28.08 5.89 11.66
N ILE A 407 27.31 5.21 10.81
CA ILE A 407 27.39 3.76 10.67
C ILE A 407 28.51 3.44 9.68
N SER A 408 29.64 2.92 10.15
CA SER A 408 30.80 2.59 9.31
C SER A 408 30.67 1.21 8.66
N TYR A 409 29.91 0.31 9.26
CA TYR A 409 29.62 -1.01 8.69
C TYR A 409 28.22 -1.49 9.07
N PHE A 410 27.51 -2.06 8.10
CA PHE A 410 26.26 -2.77 8.31
C PHE A 410 26.21 -4.01 7.40
N ASN A 411 25.95 -5.18 7.98
CA ASN A 411 25.71 -6.40 7.20
C ASN A 411 24.68 -7.31 7.86
N GLY A 412 23.56 -7.48 7.17
CA GLY A 412 22.51 -8.41 7.58
C GLY A 412 22.80 -9.85 7.15
N ARG A 413 22.67 -10.80 8.06
CA ARG A 413 22.83 -12.24 7.78
C ARG A 413 21.82 -13.07 8.55
N THR A 414 21.42 -14.19 7.95
CA THR A 414 20.65 -15.23 8.63
C THR A 414 21.61 -16.34 9.05
N TYR A 415 21.73 -16.53 10.36
CA TYR A 415 22.64 -17.43 11.02
C TYR A 415 21.85 -18.61 11.63
N SER A 416 22.44 -19.80 11.63
CA SER A 416 21.78 -21.02 12.13
C SER A 416 22.68 -21.76 13.10
N VAL A 417 22.13 -22.24 14.22
CA VAL A 417 22.89 -22.96 15.26
C VAL A 417 22.24 -24.30 15.55
N ASP A 418 23.06 -25.34 15.65
CA ASP A 418 22.67 -26.67 16.13
C ASP A 418 22.53 -26.68 17.65
N VAL A 419 21.31 -26.91 18.17
CA VAL A 419 21.00 -26.96 19.60
C VAL A 419 20.93 -28.43 20.07
N PRO A 420 21.77 -28.85 21.03
CA PRO A 420 21.75 -30.22 21.56
C PRO A 420 20.36 -30.63 22.07
N GLY A 421 19.88 -31.78 21.63
CA GLY A 421 18.57 -32.31 22.02
C GLY A 421 17.38 -31.65 21.30
N GLN A 422 17.64 -30.80 20.29
CA GLN A 422 16.60 -30.29 19.39
C GLN A 422 16.85 -30.78 17.96
N ASP A 423 15.81 -31.31 17.32
CA ASP A 423 15.89 -31.81 15.94
C ASP A 423 15.96 -30.68 14.89
N LYS A 424 15.74 -29.42 15.30
CA LYS A 424 15.71 -28.26 14.40
C LYS A 424 16.75 -27.23 14.81
N LYS A 425 17.49 -26.71 13.81
CA LYS A 425 18.39 -25.56 13.97
C LYS A 425 17.65 -24.33 14.47
N LEU A 426 18.28 -23.58 15.36
CA LEU A 426 17.84 -22.25 15.74
C LEU A 426 18.30 -21.25 14.69
N TRP A 427 17.35 -20.61 14.01
CA TRP A 427 17.63 -19.55 13.04
C TRP A 427 17.54 -18.17 13.71
N ILE A 428 18.56 -17.35 13.47
CA ILE A 428 18.71 -15.99 13.99
C ILE A 428 19.06 -15.07 12.83
N THR A 429 18.17 -14.14 12.51
CA THR A 429 18.45 -13.07 11.54
C THR A 429 19.06 -11.90 12.30
N ARG A 430 20.33 -11.57 12.01
CA ARG A 430 21.11 -10.56 12.75
C ARG A 430 21.70 -9.51 11.80
N ALA A 431 21.95 -8.32 12.31
CA ALA A 431 22.79 -7.32 11.66
C ALA A 431 24.12 -7.18 12.43
N ALA A 432 25.24 -7.36 11.75
CA ALA A 432 26.55 -6.96 12.24
C ALA A 432 26.73 -5.46 11.98
N ILE A 433 27.10 -4.70 13.00
CA ILE A 433 27.12 -3.23 12.95
C ILE A 433 28.44 -2.73 13.55
N SER A 434 29.04 -1.73 12.90
CA SER A 434 30.08 -0.90 13.50
C SER A 434 29.69 0.56 13.42
N ILE A 435 29.93 1.28 14.51
CA ILE A 435 29.60 2.70 14.65
C ILE A 435 30.88 3.50 14.83
N SER A 436 30.88 4.71 14.29
CA SER A 436 32.05 5.57 14.26
C SER A 436 31.76 6.96 14.83
N ASP A 437 32.72 7.47 15.59
CA ASP A 437 32.81 8.87 15.99
C ASP A 437 34.15 9.39 15.49
N LYS A 438 34.08 10.32 14.52
CA LYS A 438 35.23 10.81 13.74
C LYS A 438 35.93 9.70 12.95
N ASN A 439 37.05 9.19 13.47
CA ASN A 439 37.93 8.22 12.80
C ASN A 439 38.15 6.96 13.65
N VAL A 440 37.36 6.75 14.71
CA VAL A 440 37.45 5.56 15.56
C VAL A 440 36.20 4.72 15.37
N ASP A 441 36.40 3.48 14.94
CA ASP A 441 35.36 2.48 14.77
C ASP A 441 35.20 1.64 16.04
N TYR A 442 33.95 1.41 16.42
CA TYR A 442 33.57 0.56 17.53
C TYR A 442 32.67 -0.57 17.02
N GLU A 443 33.06 -1.81 17.30
CA GLU A 443 32.25 -2.98 17.00
C GLU A 443 31.07 -3.08 17.99
N CYS A 444 29.87 -3.30 17.47
CA CYS A 444 28.68 -3.55 18.26
C CYS A 444 28.38 -5.04 18.34
N LEU A 445 27.71 -5.46 19.42
CA LEU A 445 27.07 -6.77 19.45
C LEU A 445 26.03 -6.85 18.32
N PRO A 446 25.84 -8.02 17.70
CA PRO A 446 24.90 -8.15 16.60
C PRO A 446 23.48 -7.83 17.04
N LEU A 447 22.79 -7.06 16.19
CA LEU A 447 21.42 -6.65 16.45
C LEU A 447 20.45 -7.68 15.88
N THR A 448 19.68 -8.33 16.74
CA THR A 448 18.63 -9.29 16.33
C THR A 448 17.26 -8.62 16.19
N ASP A 449 17.10 -7.41 16.74
CA ASP A 449 15.88 -6.62 16.67
C ASP A 449 15.87 -5.75 15.42
N TRP A 450 15.10 -6.18 14.43
CA TRP A 450 15.04 -5.51 13.13
C TRP A 450 14.19 -4.23 13.13
N LYS A 451 13.41 -3.97 14.19
CA LYS A 451 12.77 -2.65 14.36
C LYS A 451 13.84 -1.56 14.52
N ILE A 452 14.94 -1.87 15.19
CA ILE A 452 16.09 -0.97 15.40
C ILE A 452 17.08 -1.08 14.22
N ALA A 453 17.27 -2.28 13.65
CA ALA A 453 18.26 -2.47 12.58
C ALA A 453 17.88 -1.78 11.26
N LEU A 454 16.58 -1.70 10.92
CA LEU A 454 16.14 -1.10 9.65
C LEU A 454 16.47 0.40 9.54
N PRO A 455 16.17 1.28 10.53
CA PRO A 455 16.59 2.68 10.48
C PRO A 455 18.12 2.87 10.44
N ILE A 456 18.88 1.96 11.06
CA ILE A 456 20.35 1.97 11.03
C ILE A 456 20.86 1.65 9.62
N GLU A 457 20.30 0.64 8.95
CA GLU A 457 20.65 0.29 7.57
C GLU A 457 20.34 1.45 6.61
N GLU A 458 19.18 2.07 6.78
CA GLU A 458 18.79 3.22 5.97
C GLU A 458 19.76 4.40 6.15
N SER A 459 20.15 4.68 7.40
CA SER A 459 21.12 5.74 7.71
C SER A 459 22.51 5.43 7.16
N HIS A 460 22.93 4.15 7.20
CA HIS A 460 24.17 3.69 6.58
C HIS A 460 24.13 3.90 5.06
N PHE A 461 23.05 3.47 4.40
CA PHE A 461 22.87 3.63 2.96
C PHE A 461 22.88 5.11 2.54
N LYS A 462 22.21 5.98 3.32
CA LYS A 462 22.18 7.44 3.09
C LYS A 462 23.45 8.17 3.54
N SER A 463 24.41 7.49 4.17
CA SER A 463 25.62 8.08 4.76
C SER A 463 25.35 9.21 5.78
N ASN A 464 24.21 9.13 6.45
CA ASN A 464 23.77 10.11 7.44
C ASN A 464 24.27 9.75 8.84
N LYS A 465 24.37 10.77 9.72
CA LYS A 465 24.49 10.52 11.15
C LYS A 465 23.15 10.04 11.71
N ILE A 466 23.20 9.19 12.72
CA ILE A 466 22.03 8.70 13.45
C ILE A 466 22.27 8.82 14.95
N LYS A 467 21.20 9.12 15.69
CA LYS A 467 21.19 9.14 17.15
C LYS A 467 20.83 7.75 17.66
N LEU A 468 21.71 7.15 18.45
CA LEU A 468 21.55 5.81 19.01
C LEU A 468 21.59 5.85 20.52
N ILE A 469 20.81 4.99 21.16
CA ILE A 469 21.00 4.65 22.57
C ILE A 469 21.89 3.41 22.63
N VAL A 470 23.08 3.57 23.21
CA VAL A 470 24.06 2.47 23.33
C VAL A 470 24.42 2.23 24.78
N LYS A 471 24.76 0.98 25.11
CA LYS A 471 25.30 0.59 26.40
C LYS A 471 26.50 -0.34 26.21
N PRO A 472 27.62 -0.15 26.91
CA PRO A 472 28.71 -1.11 26.86
C PRO A 472 28.35 -2.42 27.54
N LEU A 473 28.80 -3.53 26.98
CA LEU A 473 28.70 -4.86 27.56
C LEU A 473 30.00 -5.62 27.36
N GLU A 474 30.42 -6.32 28.40
CA GLU A 474 31.51 -7.29 28.32
C GLU A 474 30.95 -8.68 28.00
N VAL A 475 31.41 -9.25 26.89
CA VAL A 475 31.02 -10.59 26.43
C VAL A 475 32.26 -11.47 26.33
N ARG A 476 32.16 -12.67 26.88
CA ARG A 476 33.19 -13.71 26.79
C ARG A 476 32.97 -14.52 25.50
N TYR A 477 33.94 -14.49 24.59
CA TYR A 477 33.91 -15.19 23.29
C TYR A 477 34.59 -16.57 23.35
N SER A 478 35.54 -16.74 24.28
CA SER A 478 36.23 -18.00 24.57
C SER A 478 36.70 -18.02 26.02
N SER A 479 37.37 -19.09 26.46
CA SER A 479 37.96 -19.15 27.81
C SER A 479 39.02 -18.07 28.07
N GLU A 480 39.64 -17.54 27.01
CA GLU A 480 40.77 -16.62 27.08
C GLU A 480 40.42 -15.21 26.55
N GLU A 481 39.24 -15.05 25.94
CA GLU A 481 38.87 -13.82 25.25
C GLU A 481 37.57 -13.22 25.80
N THR A 482 37.68 -12.01 26.33
CA THR A 482 36.54 -11.15 26.71
C THR A 482 36.69 -9.81 26.00
N ARG A 483 35.64 -9.36 25.34
CA ARG A 483 35.62 -8.07 24.62
C ARG A 483 34.53 -7.17 25.19
N LYS A 484 34.82 -5.89 25.31
CA LYS A 484 33.84 -4.85 25.65
C LYS A 484 33.33 -4.23 24.34
N SER A 485 32.05 -4.43 24.05
CA SER A 485 31.38 -3.97 22.82
C SER A 485 30.12 -3.19 23.19
N PHE A 486 29.60 -2.39 22.26
CA PHE A 486 28.31 -1.74 22.47
C PHE A 486 27.15 -2.67 22.13
N ILE A 487 26.12 -2.70 22.97
CA ILE A 487 24.78 -3.08 22.55
C ILE A 487 24.01 -1.82 22.16
N ILE A 488 23.33 -1.87 21.01
CA ILE A 488 22.43 -0.80 20.57
C ILE A 488 21.04 -1.14 21.14
N LEU A 489 20.50 -0.25 21.96
CA LEU A 489 19.22 -0.42 22.63
C LEU A 489 18.07 0.20 21.85
N ASP A 490 18.32 1.31 21.14
CA ASP A 490 17.29 2.01 20.38
C ASP A 490 17.87 3.02 19.37
N THR A 491 17.01 3.51 18.48
CA THR A 491 17.24 4.66 17.60
C THR A 491 16.34 5.83 18.01
N VAL A 492 16.89 7.03 18.10
CA VAL A 492 16.11 8.24 18.42
C VAL A 492 15.84 9.01 17.13
N LYS A 493 14.57 9.22 16.79
CA LYS A 493 14.18 10.07 15.64
C LYS A 493 14.50 11.54 15.95
N GLU A 494 14.80 12.31 14.91
CA GLU A 494 14.77 13.77 15.04
C GLU A 494 13.31 14.21 15.00
N ASP A 495 12.91 15.08 15.94
CA ASP A 495 11.66 15.85 15.84
C ASP A 495 11.72 16.84 14.68
#